data_AF-A0A926M922-F1
#
_entry.id   AF-A0A926M922-F1
#
_cell.length_a   1.000
_cell.length_b   1.000
_cell.length_c   1.000
_cell.angle_alpha   90.00
_cell.angle_beta   90.00
_cell.angle_gamma   90.00
#
_symmetry.space_group_name_H-M   'P 1'
#
loop_
_entity.id
_entity.type
_entity.pdbx_description
1 polymer ?
#
loop_
_entity_poly.entity_id
_entity_poly.type
_entity_poly.pdbx_seq_one_letter_code
_entity_poly.pdbx_strand_id
1 'polypeptide(L)' 'MKRPPFVIRYLIIGSILVVPPILSAHYGTIYLGKDNGVLLGFCVGIICVSYACWKLFVDGWRDDED' A
#
# COMPACT_ATOMS: atom_id res chain seq x y z
N MET A 1 -7.76 18.77 4.72
CA MET A 1 -7.12 18.16 5.92
C MET A 1 -5.70 18.69 5.99
N LYS A 2 -5.22 19.15 7.18
CA LYS A 2 -3.80 19.48 7.35
C LYS A 2 -2.98 18.24 7.01
N ARG A 3 -1.93 18.39 6.19
CA ARG A 3 -1.12 17.26 5.77
C ARG A 3 -0.43 16.67 7.02
N PRO A 4 -0.39 15.34 7.20
CA PRO A 4 0.31 14.74 8.34
C PRO A 4 1.80 15.12 8.32
N PRO A 5 2.51 15.08 9.46
CA PRO A 5 3.97 15.18 9.49
C PRO A 5 4.64 14.18 8.54
N PHE A 6 5.80 14.54 7.99
CA PHE A 6 6.52 13.75 6.98
C PHE A 6 6.71 12.28 7.37
N VAL A 7 7.18 12.01 8.60
CA VAL A 7 7.36 10.64 9.12
C VAL A 7 6.04 9.86 9.13
N ILE A 8 4.94 10.51 9.51
CA ILE A 8 3.61 9.89 9.54
C ILE A 8 3.13 9.55 8.11
N ARG A 9 3.42 10.40 7.12
CA ARG A 9 3.09 10.11 5.72
C ARG A 9 3.78 8.83 5.25
N TYR A 10 5.07 8.68 5.52
CA TYR A 10 5.82 7.47 5.14
C TYR A 10 5.36 6.23 5.90
N LEU A 11 4.98 6.35 7.17
CA LEU A 11 4.38 5.24 7.93
C LEU A 11 3.03 4.81 7.33
N ILE A 12 2.19 5.77 6.94
CA ILE A 12 0.93 5.49 6.26
C ILE A 12 1.20 4.76 4.94
N ILE A 13 2.07 5.30 4.09
CA ILE A 13 2.38 4.68 2.79
C ILE A 13 3.00 3.29 2.97
N GLY A 14 3.96 3.13 3.89
CA GLY A 14 4.56 1.85 4.21
C GLY A 14 3.53 0.82 4.69
N SER A 15 2.61 1.22 5.58
CA SER A 15 1.54 0.32 6.04
C SER A 15 0.62 -0.11 4.89
N ILE A 16 0.29 0.79 3.96
CA ILE A 16 -0.55 0.47 2.78
C ILE A 16 0.17 -0.46 1.79
N LEU A 17 1.49 -0.32 1.66
CA LEU A 17 2.28 -1.19 0.78
C LEU A 17 2.49 -2.60 1.35
N VAL A 18 2.41 -2.75 2.67
CA VAL A 18 2.74 -4.01 3.36
C VAL A 18 1.48 -4.75 3.81
N VAL A 19 0.60 -4.09 4.56
CA VAL A 19 -0.49 -4.76 5.27
C VAL A 19 -1.54 -5.33 4.31
N PRO A 20 -2.15 -4.55 3.38
CA PRO A 20 -3.15 -5.10 2.46
C PRO A 20 -2.61 -6.23 1.57
N PRO A 21 -1.47 -6.10 0.86
CA PRO A 21 -0.99 -7.17 -0.02
C PRO A 21 -0.65 -8.45 0.73
N ILE A 22 -0.03 -8.35 1.91
CA ILE A 22 0.32 -9.52 2.73
C ILE A 22 -0.94 -10.19 3.28
N LEU A 23 -1.89 -9.43 3.83
CA LEU A 23 -3.13 -10.01 4.34
C LEU A 23 -3.96 -10.64 3.22
N SER A 24 -4.04 -10.01 2.05
CA SER A 24 -4.71 -10.57 0.88
C SER A 24 -4.04 -11.86 0.40
N ALA A 25 -2.70 -11.91 0.37
CA ALA A 25 -1.98 -13.14 0.07
C ALA A 25 -2.25 -14.21 1.13
N HIS A 26 -2.12 -13.87 2.41
CA HIS A 26 -2.28 -14.80 3.52
C HIS A 26 -3.68 -15.42 3.54
N TYR A 27 -4.73 -14.60 3.63
CA TYR A 27 -6.10 -15.10 3.63
C TYR A 27 -6.50 -15.70 2.27
N GLY A 28 -6.02 -15.12 1.16
CA GLY A 28 -6.23 -15.70 -0.16
C GLY A 28 -5.69 -17.12 -0.26
N THR A 29 -4.51 -17.40 0.31
CA THR A 29 -3.94 -18.76 0.29
C THR A 29 -4.74 -19.74 1.15
N ILE A 30 -5.35 -19.28 2.24
CA ILE A 30 -6.22 -20.09 3.11
C ILE A 30 -7.53 -20.47 2.39
N TYR A 31 -8.16 -19.52 1.70
CA TYR A 31 -9.51 -19.72 1.17
C TYR A 31 -9.57 -20.10 -0.32
N LEU A 32 -8.58 -19.70 -1.13
CA LEU A 32 -8.59 -19.86 -2.59
C LEU A 32 -7.50 -20.82 -3.10
N GLY A 33 -6.67 -21.34 -2.20
CA GLY A 33 -5.49 -22.13 -2.51
C GLY A 33 -4.25 -21.28 -2.78
N LYS A 34 -3.08 -21.93 -2.77
CA LYS A 34 -1.77 -21.25 -2.78
C LYS A 34 -1.60 -20.30 -3.97
N ASP A 35 -1.81 -20.79 -5.19
CA ASP A 35 -1.51 -20.02 -6.41
C ASP A 35 -2.44 -18.82 -6.56
N ASN A 36 -3.75 -19.03 -6.33
CA ASN A 36 -4.75 -17.96 -6.38
C ASN A 36 -4.56 -16.94 -5.25
N GLY A 37 -4.17 -17.38 -4.06
CA GLY A 37 -3.88 -16.48 -2.95
C GLY A 37 -2.69 -15.58 -3.22
N VAL A 38 -1.59 -16.14 -3.73
CA VAL A 38 -0.42 -15.36 -4.14
C VAL A 38 -0.78 -14.38 -5.26
N LEU A 39 -1.54 -14.83 -6.27
CA LEU A 39 -2.03 -13.95 -7.34
C LEU A 39 -2.88 -12.80 -6.79
N LEU A 40 -3.78 -13.07 -5.86
CA LEU A 40 -4.60 -12.04 -5.20
C LEU A 40 -3.73 -11.00 -4.49
N GLY A 41 -2.69 -11.43 -3.77
CA GLY A 41 -1.71 -10.55 -3.15
C GLY A 41 -1.02 -9.62 -4.16
N PHE A 42 -0.63 -10.14 -5.33
CA PHE A 42 -0.05 -9.32 -6.41
C PHE A 42 -1.04 -8.29 -6.95
N CYS A 43 -2.29 -8.70 -7.24
CA CYS A 43 -3.33 -7.80 -7.73
C CYS A 43 -3.58 -6.64 -6.76
N VAL A 44 -3.70 -6.92 -5.46
CA VAL A 44 -3.85 -5.90 -4.42
C VAL A 44 -2.60 -5.03 -4.31
N GLY A 45 -1.41 -5.63 -4.44
CA GLY A 45 -0.13 -4.92 -4.47
C GLY A 45 -0.06 -3.83 -5.53
N ILE A 46 -0.53 -4.12 -6.76
CA ILE A 46 -0.56 -3.13 -7.85
C ILE A 46 -1.39 -1.90 -7.46
N ILE A 47 -2.54 -2.10 -6.82
CA ILE A 47 -3.40 -1.01 -6.35
C ILE A 47 -2.70 -0.20 -5.26
N CYS A 48 -2.10 -0.86 -4.27
CA CYS A 48 -1.37 -0.20 -3.18
C CYS A 48 -0.19 0.63 -3.71
N VAL A 49 0.59 0.10 -4.65
CA VAL A 49 1.70 0.83 -5.29
C VAL A 49 1.18 2.02 -6.08
N SER A 50 0.10 1.85 -6.85
CA SER A 50 -0.53 2.94 -7.60
C SER A 50 -0.96 4.08 -6.67
N TYR A 51 -1.60 3.74 -5.55
CA TYR A 51 -1.99 4.72 -4.53
C TYR A 51 -0.77 5.39 -3.89
N ALA A 52 0.27 4.64 -3.54
CA ALA A 52 1.49 5.17 -2.95
C ALA A 52 2.18 6.17 -3.88
N CYS A 53 2.32 5.83 -5.17
CA CYS A 53 2.89 6.71 -6.18
C CYS A 53 2.06 7.99 -6.34
N TRP A 54 0.72 7.86 -6.40
CA TRP A 54 -0.16 9.01 -6.49
C TRP A 54 0.00 9.93 -5.27
N LYS A 55 -0.03 9.37 -4.05
CA LYS A 55 0.14 10.16 -2.82
C LYS A 55 1.48 10.87 -2.75
N LEU A 56 2.57 10.15 -3.00
CA LEU A 56 3.92 10.68 -2.85
C LEU A 56 4.25 11.72 -3.93
N PHE A 57 3.92 11.44 -5.19
CA PHE A 57 4.42 12.21 -6.33
C PHE A 57 3.39 13.15 -6.98
N VAL A 58 2.10 12.89 -6.83
CA VAL A 58 1.04 13.74 -7.39
C VAL A 58 0.44 14.66 -6.34
N ASP A 59 0.17 14.13 -5.14
CA ASP A 59 -0.37 14.88 -4.01
C ASP A 59 0.71 15.63 -3.20
N GLY A 60 1.98 15.52 -3.60
CA GLY A 60 3.12 16.19 -2.97
C GLY A 60 3.37 15.74 -1.54
N TRP A 61 3.06 14.48 -1.18
CA TRP A 61 3.36 13.99 0.17
C TRP A 61 4.86 13.78 0.39
N ARG A 62 5.62 13.61 -0.69
CA ARG A 62 7.08 13.51 -0.67
C ARG A 62 7.77 14.85 -0.42
N ASP A 63 7.17 15.95 -0.86
CA ASP A 63 7.83 17.24 -0.75
C ASP A 63 7.77 17.72 0.71
N ASP A 64 8.91 18.22 1.20
CA ASP A 64 8.98 18.84 2.51
C ASP A 64 8.07 20.07 2.55
N GLU A 65 7.46 20.31 3.71
CA GLU A 65 6.79 21.58 3.98
C GLU A 65 7.88 22.62 4.24
N ASP A 66 8.48 23.16 3.17
CA ASP A 66 9.23 24.43 3.25
C ASP A 66 8.29 25.58 3.69
#